data_AF-A0A382Q493-F1
#
_entry.id   AF-A0A382Q493-F1
#
_cell.length_a   1.000
_cell.length_b   1.000
_cell.length_c   1.000
_cell.angle_alpha   90.00
_cell.angle_beta   90.00
_cell.angle_gamma   90.00
#
_symmetry.space_group_name_H-M   'P 1'
#
loop_
_entity.id
_entity.type
_entity.pdbx_description
1 polymer ?
#
loop_
_entity_poly.entity_id
_entity_poly.type
_entity_poly.pdbx_seq_one_letter_code
_entity_poly.pdbx_strand_id
1 'polypeptide(L)'
;MATSLAETLQRTVDGLVIGPPLYDPTANLPNMVVYPLFPTAPLSTEPPHAITLAQGLRRGVRLSDTGVISQVHVDNPLSTTILVGESEILVGPTQLRSVQFSCLVPPGRRASLPVNCVEAGQPTVYKAEFTDSVACPWYLRAFKLEQLARHGENHQHRIWDRIKEYLQHTGTVSSTQDISAIYDQFGDDVDSLSQIFPLRAGQVGCICAVAQDLFVEIFGEPEVLEDRYENVLRSALVEAVAHPTREVT
;
A
#
# COMPACT_ATOMS: atom_id res chain seq x y z
N MET A 1 21.62 6.06 -24.15
CA MET A 1 22.23 5.93 -22.81
C MET A 1 21.08 5.82 -21.84
N ALA A 2 21.10 4.85 -20.91
CA ALA A 2 20.04 4.73 -19.91
C ALA A 2 20.06 5.99 -19.03
N THR A 3 18.93 6.69 -18.95
CA THR A 3 18.72 7.80 -18.02
C THR A 3 18.93 7.29 -16.60
N SER A 4 19.57 8.08 -15.74
CA SER A 4 19.73 7.69 -14.34
C SER A 4 18.37 7.62 -13.64
N LEU A 5 18.29 6.86 -12.54
CA LEU A 5 17.08 6.83 -11.71
C LEU A 5 16.75 8.24 -11.18
N ALA A 6 17.76 9.00 -10.79
CA ALA A 6 17.61 10.36 -10.29
C ALA A 6 16.98 11.30 -11.34
N GLU A 7 17.48 11.30 -12.57
CA GLU A 7 16.91 12.09 -13.68
C GLU A 7 15.48 11.64 -14.02
N THR A 8 15.19 10.35 -13.90
CA THR A 8 13.84 9.82 -14.11
C THR A 8 12.88 10.31 -13.03
N LEU A 9 13.27 10.21 -11.75
CA LEU A 9 12.48 10.72 -10.63
C LEU A 9 12.27 12.22 -10.73
N GLN A 10 13.33 12.99 -11.01
CA GLN A 10 13.26 14.44 -11.15
C GLN A 10 12.27 14.82 -12.27
N ARG A 11 12.42 14.25 -13.45
CA ARG A 11 11.50 14.50 -14.58
C ARG A 11 10.06 14.11 -14.27
N THR A 12 9.85 13.01 -13.56
CA THR A 12 8.50 12.60 -13.13
C THR A 12 7.92 13.65 -12.18
N VAL A 13 8.65 14.05 -11.14
CA VAL A 13 8.17 15.04 -10.16
C VAL A 13 7.97 16.42 -10.78
N ASP A 14 8.90 16.89 -11.61
CA ASP A 14 8.80 18.18 -12.32
C ASP A 14 7.62 18.20 -13.31
N GLY A 15 7.19 17.02 -13.76
CA GLY A 15 6.04 16.84 -14.64
C GLY A 15 4.70 16.67 -13.92
N LEU A 16 4.61 16.97 -12.62
CA LEU A 16 3.37 16.87 -11.85
C LEU A 16 2.78 18.24 -11.50
N VAL A 17 1.46 18.32 -11.51
CA VAL A 17 0.67 19.45 -11.01
C VAL A 17 -0.19 18.97 -9.85
N ILE A 18 -0.22 19.77 -8.78
CA ILE A 18 -1.10 19.57 -7.63
C ILE A 18 -2.47 20.12 -7.98
N GLY A 19 -3.49 19.28 -7.91
CA GLY A 19 -4.89 19.66 -8.10
C GLY A 19 -5.51 20.34 -6.88
N PRO A 20 -6.80 20.72 -6.97
CA PRO A 20 -7.50 21.36 -5.86
C PRO A 20 -7.59 20.43 -4.65
N PRO A 21 -7.46 20.96 -3.41
CA PRO A 21 -7.56 20.16 -2.20
C PRO A 21 -8.96 19.56 -2.04
N LEU A 22 -8.99 18.31 -1.59
CA LEU A 22 -10.18 17.62 -1.11
C LEU A 22 -10.08 17.53 0.41
N TYR A 23 -11.12 17.95 1.11
CA TYR A 23 -11.19 17.95 2.57
C TYR A 23 -12.65 17.75 2.99
N ASP A 24 -12.89 17.31 4.22
CA ASP A 24 -14.24 17.16 4.73
C ASP A 24 -14.87 18.52 5.05
N PRO A 25 -15.93 18.96 4.32
CA PRO A 25 -16.58 20.23 4.60
C PRO A 25 -17.43 20.20 5.87
N THR A 26 -17.73 19.02 6.43
CA THR A 26 -18.56 18.85 7.63
C THR A 26 -17.75 18.85 8.93
N ALA A 27 -16.43 18.86 8.85
CA ALA A 27 -15.49 18.84 9.97
C ALA A 27 -15.55 17.59 10.87
N ASN A 28 -16.05 16.46 10.36
CA ASN A 28 -15.93 15.15 10.99
C ASN A 28 -14.51 14.57 10.85
N LEU A 29 -13.78 14.96 9.79
CA LEU A 29 -12.37 14.62 9.57
C LEU A 29 -11.51 15.88 9.36
N PRO A 30 -11.29 16.70 10.41
CA PRO A 30 -10.63 17.99 10.29
C PRO A 30 -9.11 17.88 10.09
N ASN A 31 -8.53 16.70 10.31
CA ASN A 31 -7.09 16.44 10.31
C ASN A 31 -6.60 15.81 8.99
N MET A 32 -7.40 15.81 7.92
CA MET A 32 -6.99 15.24 6.63
C MET A 32 -7.35 16.12 5.43
N VAL A 33 -6.36 16.33 4.55
CA VAL A 33 -6.54 16.95 3.24
C VAL A 33 -5.85 16.09 2.19
N VAL A 34 -6.52 15.82 1.07
CA VAL A 34 -5.96 15.09 -0.07
C VAL A 34 -5.79 16.02 -1.25
N TYR A 35 -4.57 16.09 -1.77
CA TYR A 35 -4.25 16.80 -3.00
C TYR A 35 -4.03 15.79 -4.12
N PRO A 36 -4.91 15.71 -5.14
CA PRO A 36 -4.69 14.85 -6.29
C PRO A 36 -3.50 15.36 -7.12
N LEU A 37 -2.71 14.44 -7.66
CA LEU A 37 -1.57 14.75 -8.54
C LEU A 37 -1.90 14.37 -9.98
N PHE A 38 -1.60 15.28 -10.92
CA PHE A 38 -1.86 15.11 -12.35
C PHE A 38 -0.57 15.30 -13.14
N PRO A 39 -0.38 14.58 -14.25
CA PRO A 39 0.75 14.83 -15.14
C PRO A 39 0.52 16.12 -15.96
N THR A 40 1.60 16.87 -16.21
CA THR A 40 1.60 18.00 -17.16
C THR A 40 1.59 17.54 -18.61
N ALA A 41 2.16 16.35 -18.85
CA ALA A 41 2.22 15.75 -20.18
C ALA A 41 0.87 15.09 -20.53
N PRO A 42 0.52 15.00 -21.82
CA PRO A 42 -0.63 14.23 -22.26
C PRO A 42 -0.53 12.78 -21.80
N LEU A 43 -1.66 12.22 -21.37
CA LEU A 43 -1.77 10.81 -21.02
C LEU A 43 -1.48 9.94 -22.23
N SER A 44 -0.77 8.84 -22.01
CA SER A 44 -0.57 7.81 -23.02
C SER A 44 -1.90 7.19 -23.40
N THR A 45 -2.08 6.85 -24.67
CA THR A 45 -3.19 5.99 -25.12
C THR A 45 -2.80 4.53 -25.22
N GLU A 46 -1.51 4.21 -24.99
CA GLU A 46 -1.03 2.84 -24.92
C GLU A 46 -1.50 2.17 -23.63
N PRO A 47 -1.78 0.84 -23.65
CA PRO A 47 -2.09 0.09 -22.44
C PRO A 47 -0.97 0.18 -21.39
N PRO A 48 -1.31 0.03 -20.09
CA PRO A 48 -0.31 0.13 -19.05
C PRO A 48 0.76 -0.96 -19.15
N HIS A 49 2.00 -0.59 -18.86
CA HIS A 49 3.16 -1.50 -18.97
C HIS A 49 3.13 -2.61 -17.91
N ALA A 50 2.44 -2.37 -16.80
CA ALA A 50 2.19 -3.33 -15.74
C ALA A 50 0.75 -3.21 -15.25
N ILE A 51 0.18 -4.32 -14.83
CA ILE A 51 -1.10 -4.36 -14.11
C ILE A 51 -0.83 -4.55 -12.61
N THR A 52 -1.80 -4.18 -11.78
CA THR A 52 -1.69 -4.37 -10.33
C THR A 52 -1.74 -5.85 -9.92
N LEU A 53 -1.32 -6.14 -8.70
CA LEU A 53 -1.49 -7.48 -8.12
C LEU A 53 -2.96 -7.91 -8.09
N ALA A 54 -3.87 -7.03 -7.68
CA ALA A 54 -5.30 -7.33 -7.61
C ALA A 54 -5.87 -7.73 -9.00
N GLN A 55 -5.50 -6.99 -10.06
CA GLN A 55 -5.83 -7.37 -11.44
C GLN A 55 -5.19 -8.69 -11.85
N GLY A 56 -3.92 -8.90 -11.46
CA GLY A 56 -3.19 -10.14 -11.68
C GLY A 56 -3.89 -11.35 -11.08
N LEU A 57 -4.28 -11.28 -9.81
CA LEU A 57 -4.95 -12.35 -9.07
C LEU A 57 -6.26 -12.75 -9.77
N ARG A 58 -7.09 -11.76 -10.15
CA ARG A 58 -8.33 -11.99 -10.92
C ARG A 58 -8.10 -12.67 -12.28
N ARG A 59 -6.90 -12.54 -12.84
CA ARG A 59 -6.51 -13.08 -14.16
C ARG A 59 -5.72 -14.39 -14.09
N GLY A 60 -5.44 -14.90 -12.89
CA GLY A 60 -4.79 -16.20 -12.70
C GLY A 60 -3.34 -16.15 -12.21
N VAL A 61 -2.82 -14.98 -11.81
CA VAL A 61 -1.63 -14.92 -10.96
C VAL A 61 -1.93 -15.64 -9.66
N ARG A 62 -1.00 -16.49 -9.19
CA ARG A 62 -1.14 -17.18 -7.91
C ARG A 62 -0.06 -16.77 -6.94
N LEU A 63 -0.45 -16.63 -5.68
CA LEU A 63 0.44 -16.41 -4.56
C LEU A 63 0.32 -17.59 -3.59
N SER A 64 1.45 -18.12 -3.13
CA SER A 64 1.44 -19.23 -2.17
C SER A 64 2.49 -19.06 -1.08
N ASP A 65 2.14 -19.40 0.15
CA ASP A 65 3.06 -19.39 1.28
C ASP A 65 4.10 -20.51 1.13
N THR A 66 5.38 -20.14 1.30
CA THR A 66 6.51 -21.05 1.14
C THR A 66 6.83 -21.81 2.42
N GLY A 67 6.18 -21.49 3.54
CA GLY A 67 6.60 -21.93 4.88
C GLY A 67 7.70 -21.06 5.49
N VAL A 68 8.30 -20.16 4.70
CA VAL A 68 9.31 -19.21 5.15
C VAL A 68 8.66 -17.85 5.33
N ILE A 69 8.69 -17.33 6.55
CA ILE A 69 8.00 -16.09 6.97
C ILE A 69 8.36 -14.88 6.10
N SER A 70 9.57 -14.82 5.55
CA SER A 70 10.06 -13.71 4.72
C SER A 70 9.85 -13.91 3.22
N GLN A 71 9.21 -15.01 2.80
CA GLN A 71 9.08 -15.35 1.38
C GLN A 71 7.67 -15.83 1.02
N VAL A 72 7.06 -15.12 0.08
CA VAL A 72 5.89 -15.61 -0.65
C VAL A 72 6.33 -16.00 -2.05
N HIS A 73 5.68 -16.98 -2.62
CA HIS A 73 5.92 -17.37 -3.99
C HIS A 73 4.84 -16.79 -4.89
N VAL A 74 5.27 -16.11 -5.97
CA VAL A 74 4.39 -15.55 -6.99
C VAL A 74 4.59 -16.28 -8.31
N ASP A 75 3.49 -16.67 -8.94
CA ASP A 75 3.43 -17.35 -10.22
C ASP A 75 2.61 -16.49 -11.18
N ASN A 76 3.29 -15.81 -12.11
CA ASN A 76 2.65 -14.97 -13.13
C ASN A 76 2.59 -15.74 -14.48
N PRO A 77 1.47 -16.40 -14.80
CA PRO A 77 1.30 -17.09 -16.08
C PRO A 77 0.93 -16.13 -17.23
N LEU A 78 0.73 -14.83 -16.94
CA LEU A 78 0.22 -13.87 -17.90
C LEU A 78 1.32 -13.39 -18.86
N SER A 79 0.89 -12.78 -19.96
CA SER A 79 1.76 -12.12 -20.93
C SER A 79 2.08 -10.65 -20.56
N THR A 80 1.77 -10.23 -19.32
CA THR A 80 2.01 -8.85 -18.84
C THR A 80 2.72 -8.85 -17.48
N THR A 81 3.38 -7.75 -17.15
CA THR A 81 4.09 -7.54 -15.89
C THR A 81 3.10 -7.25 -14.77
N ILE A 82 3.35 -7.77 -13.57
CA ILE A 82 2.57 -7.47 -12.37
C ILE A 82 3.36 -6.52 -11.47
N LEU A 83 2.75 -5.40 -11.09
CA LEU A 83 3.21 -4.55 -10.00
C LEU A 83 2.66 -5.08 -8.68
N VAL A 84 3.56 -5.52 -7.82
CA VAL A 84 3.27 -5.92 -6.44
C VAL A 84 3.79 -4.82 -5.53
N GLY A 85 2.90 -4.14 -4.82
CA GLY A 85 3.19 -2.96 -4.03
C GLY A 85 3.62 -3.29 -2.60
N GLU A 86 4.62 -2.57 -2.09
CA GLU A 86 5.00 -2.48 -0.67
C GLU A 86 3.86 -2.12 0.30
N SER A 87 2.79 -1.56 -0.24
CA SER A 87 1.57 -1.10 0.41
C SER A 87 0.52 -2.21 0.53
N GLU A 88 0.86 -3.44 0.11
CA GLU A 88 -0.06 -4.57 0.11
C GLU A 88 0.20 -5.50 1.31
N ILE A 89 -0.88 -5.90 1.95
CA ILE A 89 -0.94 -7.06 2.84
C ILE A 89 -1.63 -8.18 2.09
N LEU A 90 -0.95 -9.30 1.91
CA LEU A 90 -1.45 -10.51 1.29
C LEU A 90 -2.28 -11.30 2.30
N VAL A 91 -3.49 -11.67 1.91
CA VAL A 91 -4.50 -12.31 2.77
C VAL A 91 -4.81 -13.71 2.26
N GLY A 92 -4.88 -14.68 3.18
CA GLY A 92 -5.17 -16.09 2.91
C GLY A 92 -5.35 -16.90 4.19
N PRO A 93 -5.53 -18.24 4.13
CA PRO A 93 -5.73 -19.10 5.29
C PRO A 93 -4.40 -19.47 6.01
N THR A 94 -3.46 -18.53 6.05
CA THR A 94 -2.14 -18.59 6.68
C THR A 94 -1.87 -17.22 7.32
N GLN A 95 -0.75 -17.07 8.02
CA GLN A 95 -0.33 -15.76 8.52
C GLN A 95 -0.29 -14.71 7.42
N LEU A 96 -0.82 -13.52 7.71
CA LEU A 96 -0.73 -12.37 6.82
C LEU A 96 0.71 -11.95 6.52
N ARG A 97 0.95 -11.51 5.28
CA ARG A 97 2.27 -11.08 4.79
C ARG A 97 2.18 -9.70 4.16
N SER A 98 2.95 -8.74 4.63
CA SER A 98 3.10 -7.46 3.92
C SER A 98 4.31 -7.49 2.99
N VAL A 99 4.15 -7.03 1.76
CA VAL A 99 5.23 -6.92 0.78
C VAL A 99 6.31 -5.98 1.28
N GLN A 100 7.58 -6.35 1.17
CA GLN A 100 8.66 -5.58 1.79
C GLN A 100 8.93 -4.25 1.05
N PHE A 101 8.99 -4.32 -0.28
CA PHE A 101 9.20 -3.19 -1.21
C PHE A 101 8.53 -3.50 -2.55
N SER A 102 8.22 -2.48 -3.35
CA SER A 102 7.47 -2.67 -4.59
C SER A 102 8.31 -3.42 -5.61
N CYS A 103 7.71 -4.44 -6.23
CA CYS A 103 8.37 -5.37 -7.14
C CYS A 103 7.61 -5.49 -8.46
N LEU A 104 8.35 -5.69 -9.55
CA LEU A 104 7.79 -6.06 -10.85
C LEU A 104 8.01 -7.55 -11.08
N VAL A 105 6.92 -8.30 -11.34
CA VAL A 105 6.97 -9.72 -11.69
C VAL A 105 6.78 -9.85 -13.20
N PRO A 106 7.82 -10.23 -13.97
CA PRO A 106 7.74 -10.32 -15.42
C PRO A 106 6.71 -11.35 -15.92
N PRO A 107 6.27 -11.24 -17.18
CA PRO A 107 5.41 -12.23 -17.84
C PRO A 107 5.97 -13.65 -17.78
N GLY A 108 5.09 -14.65 -17.62
CA GLY A 108 5.43 -16.07 -17.65
C GLY A 108 6.44 -16.51 -16.58
N ARG A 109 6.60 -15.74 -15.51
CA ARG A 109 7.66 -15.93 -14.52
C ARG A 109 7.12 -16.33 -13.16
N ARG A 110 7.85 -17.25 -12.56
CA ARG A 110 7.72 -17.64 -11.17
C ARG A 110 8.86 -17.02 -10.36
N ALA A 111 8.55 -16.37 -9.24
CA ALA A 111 9.52 -15.63 -8.43
C ALA A 111 9.23 -15.77 -6.92
N SER A 112 10.26 -15.51 -6.12
CA SER A 112 10.10 -15.31 -4.67
C SER A 112 9.92 -13.82 -4.39
N LEU A 113 8.84 -13.47 -3.71
CA LEU A 113 8.48 -12.14 -3.28
C LEU A 113 8.94 -11.93 -1.83
N PRO A 114 9.81 -10.94 -1.55
CA PRO A 114 10.20 -10.59 -0.19
C PRO A 114 9.01 -9.99 0.57
N VAL A 115 8.74 -10.53 1.76
CA VAL A 115 7.64 -10.09 2.62
C VAL A 115 8.08 -9.99 4.08
N ASN A 116 7.25 -9.36 4.90
CA ASN A 116 7.30 -9.44 6.35
C ASN A 116 6.00 -10.08 6.87
N CYS A 117 6.11 -10.96 7.87
CA CYS A 117 4.92 -11.41 8.58
C CYS A 117 4.32 -10.26 9.39
N VAL A 118 3.02 -10.07 9.26
CA VAL A 118 2.27 -9.01 9.95
C VAL A 118 1.16 -9.56 10.84
N GLU A 119 1.29 -10.82 11.26
CA GLU A 119 0.38 -11.54 12.16
C GLU A 119 1.16 -12.59 12.96
N ALA A 120 1.57 -12.24 14.19
CA ALA A 120 2.49 -13.06 14.97
C ALA A 120 1.86 -14.35 15.53
N GLY A 121 0.56 -14.31 15.84
CA GLY A 121 -0.16 -15.33 16.61
C GLY A 121 -0.79 -16.45 15.78
N GLN A 122 -0.84 -16.32 14.45
CA GLN A 122 -1.35 -17.36 13.56
C GLN A 122 -0.20 -18.29 13.12
N PRO A 123 -0.39 -19.61 12.93
CA PRO A 123 0.65 -20.47 12.37
C PRO A 123 0.78 -20.29 10.85
N THR A 124 1.99 -20.51 10.33
CA THR A 124 2.22 -20.60 8.88
C THR A 124 1.67 -21.92 8.33
N VAL A 125 0.93 -21.85 7.22
CA VAL A 125 0.41 -23.02 6.51
C VAL A 125 1.10 -23.14 5.16
N TYR A 126 1.99 -24.14 5.01
CA TYR A 126 2.73 -24.37 3.77
C TYR A 126 1.78 -24.59 2.58
N LYS A 127 2.05 -23.91 1.45
CA LYS A 127 1.24 -23.92 0.22
C LYS A 127 -0.17 -23.33 0.35
N ALA A 128 -0.53 -22.72 1.47
CA ALA A 128 -1.75 -21.91 1.53
C ALA A 128 -1.67 -20.79 0.49
N GLU A 129 -2.78 -20.53 -0.20
CA GLU A 129 -2.85 -19.48 -1.20
C GLU A 129 -3.19 -18.13 -0.56
N PHE A 130 -2.52 -17.07 -1.00
CA PHE A 130 -3.01 -15.72 -0.74
C PHE A 130 -3.97 -15.35 -1.88
N THR A 131 -5.23 -15.14 -1.53
CA THR A 131 -6.32 -14.94 -2.50
C THR A 131 -6.65 -13.47 -2.72
N ASP A 132 -6.20 -12.60 -1.81
CA ASP A 132 -6.51 -11.18 -1.85
C ASP A 132 -5.34 -10.33 -1.32
N SER A 133 -5.45 -9.03 -1.52
CA SER A 133 -4.53 -8.01 -1.01
C SER A 133 -5.28 -6.80 -0.48
N VAL A 134 -4.97 -6.39 0.75
CA VAL A 134 -5.55 -5.20 1.39
C VAL A 134 -4.49 -4.13 1.65
N ALA A 135 -4.94 -2.91 1.95
CA ALA A 135 -4.08 -1.79 2.28
C ALA A 135 -3.24 -2.05 3.54
N CYS A 136 -1.93 -1.82 3.46
CA CYS A 136 -1.06 -1.72 4.62
C CYS A 136 -1.15 -0.29 5.21
N PRO A 137 -1.34 -0.09 6.52
CA PRO A 137 -1.38 1.26 7.11
C PRO A 137 -0.02 1.96 6.96
N TRP A 138 -0.03 3.29 6.75
CA TRP A 138 1.19 4.08 6.53
C TRP A 138 2.17 3.95 7.70
N TYR A 139 1.66 3.83 8.93
CA TYR A 139 2.47 3.61 10.13
C TYR A 139 3.44 2.43 9.98
N LEU A 140 2.98 1.30 9.41
CA LEU A 140 3.82 0.13 9.20
C LEU A 140 4.63 0.23 7.90
N ARG A 141 4.07 0.81 6.82
CA ARG A 141 4.75 1.00 5.54
C ARG A 141 6.05 1.79 5.70
N ALA A 142 5.96 2.96 6.33
CA ALA A 142 7.11 3.84 6.57
C ALA A 142 8.19 3.12 7.37
N PHE A 143 7.81 2.40 8.42
CA PHE A 143 8.75 1.65 9.24
C PHE A 143 9.45 0.53 8.45
N LYS A 144 8.71 -0.26 7.64
CA LYS A 144 9.29 -1.32 6.79
C LYS A 144 10.35 -0.76 5.82
N LEU A 145 10.08 0.38 5.20
CA LEU A 145 11.01 1.01 4.25
C LEU A 145 12.22 1.64 4.96
N GLU A 146 12.01 2.27 6.12
CA GLU A 146 13.08 2.85 6.93
C GLU A 146 14.07 1.78 7.43
N GLN A 147 13.56 0.63 7.91
CA GLN A 147 14.41 -0.49 8.34
C GLN A 147 15.25 -1.01 7.16
N LEU A 148 14.63 -1.21 6.00
CA LEU A 148 15.32 -1.65 4.79
C LEU A 148 16.40 -0.65 4.37
N ALA A 149 16.11 0.66 4.38
CA ALA A 149 17.06 1.70 4.01
C ALA A 149 18.26 1.79 4.98
N ARG A 150 18.02 1.63 6.28
CA ARG A 150 19.08 1.74 7.31
C ARG A 150 19.91 0.48 7.48
N HIS A 151 19.31 -0.68 7.33
CA HIS A 151 19.92 -1.97 7.71
C HIS A 151 20.11 -2.93 6.53
N GLY A 152 19.52 -2.64 5.36
CA GLY A 152 19.52 -3.53 4.20
C GLY A 152 18.54 -4.70 4.32
N GLU A 153 17.89 -4.88 5.47
CA GLU A 153 16.89 -5.91 5.72
C GLU A 153 15.89 -5.50 6.81
N ASN A 154 14.75 -6.19 6.84
CA ASN A 154 13.74 -6.02 7.88
C ASN A 154 13.82 -7.17 8.88
N HIS A 155 14.17 -6.87 10.13
CA HIS A 155 14.17 -7.87 11.19
C HIS A 155 12.74 -8.16 11.67
N GLN A 156 12.30 -9.41 11.52
CA GLN A 156 10.91 -9.82 11.76
C GLN A 156 10.37 -9.46 13.16
N HIS A 157 11.19 -9.60 14.21
CA HIS A 157 10.75 -9.26 15.57
C HIS A 157 10.41 -7.78 15.74
N ARG A 158 11.16 -6.87 15.07
CA ARG A 158 10.88 -5.43 15.11
C ARG A 158 9.58 -5.08 14.41
N ILE A 159 9.23 -5.80 13.34
CA ILE A 159 7.94 -5.64 12.67
C ILE A 159 6.80 -5.99 13.64
N TRP A 160 6.92 -7.10 14.35
CA TRP A 160 5.91 -7.48 15.35
C TRP A 160 5.83 -6.51 16.53
N ASP A 161 6.96 -6.02 17.03
CA ASP A 161 6.96 -5.04 18.11
C ASP A 161 6.32 -3.71 17.65
N ARG A 162 6.60 -3.26 16.42
CA ARG A 162 5.94 -2.10 15.81
C ARG A 162 4.42 -2.31 15.66
N ILE A 163 3.96 -3.51 15.31
CA ILE A 163 2.53 -3.82 15.23
C ILE A 163 1.89 -3.79 16.63
N LYS A 164 2.52 -4.39 17.64
CA LYS A 164 2.02 -4.32 19.03
C LYS A 164 1.91 -2.88 19.51
N GLU A 165 2.93 -2.07 19.25
CA GLU A 165 2.90 -0.63 19.54
C GLU A 165 1.70 0.02 18.85
N TYR A 166 1.51 -0.20 17.55
CA TYR A 166 0.40 0.39 16.79
C TYR A 166 -0.96 0.03 17.41
N LEU A 167 -1.23 -1.27 17.58
CA LEU A 167 -2.48 -1.77 18.13
C LEU A 167 -2.73 -1.22 19.55
N GLN A 168 -1.69 -1.10 20.38
CA GLN A 168 -1.82 -0.51 21.72
C GLN A 168 -2.18 0.98 21.67
N HIS A 169 -1.52 1.76 20.80
CA HIS A 169 -1.77 3.20 20.68
C HIS A 169 -3.15 3.52 20.10
N THR A 170 -3.69 2.66 19.24
CA THR A 170 -5.03 2.80 18.65
C THR A 170 -6.13 2.14 19.47
N GLY A 171 -5.77 1.47 20.58
CA GLY A 171 -6.71 0.72 21.41
C GLY A 171 -7.34 -0.49 20.70
N THR A 172 -6.65 -1.03 19.68
CA THR A 172 -7.15 -2.12 18.83
C THR A 172 -6.81 -3.49 19.40
N VAL A 173 -7.84 -4.33 19.49
CA VAL A 173 -7.71 -5.70 19.99
C VAL A 173 -7.58 -6.66 18.82
N SER A 174 -6.49 -7.42 18.79
CA SER A 174 -6.30 -8.54 17.87
C SER A 174 -5.89 -9.79 18.66
N SER A 175 -6.55 -10.91 18.39
CA SER A 175 -6.24 -12.21 19.00
C SER A 175 -4.93 -12.80 18.47
N THR A 176 -4.55 -12.50 17.23
CA THR A 176 -3.36 -13.00 16.56
C THR A 176 -2.27 -11.94 16.38
N GLN A 177 -2.45 -10.74 16.92
CA GLN A 177 -1.57 -9.59 16.70
C GLN A 177 -1.39 -9.31 15.19
N ASP A 178 -2.48 -9.43 14.44
CA ASP A 178 -2.56 -9.05 13.04
C ASP A 178 -2.71 -7.53 12.91
N ILE A 179 -2.02 -6.94 11.92
CA ILE A 179 -2.12 -5.51 11.65
C ILE A 179 -3.46 -5.12 11.02
N SER A 180 -4.15 -6.05 10.35
CA SER A 180 -5.42 -5.78 9.66
C SER A 180 -6.58 -5.49 10.60
N ALA A 181 -6.49 -5.90 11.87
CA ALA A 181 -7.48 -5.61 12.91
C ALA A 181 -7.76 -4.11 13.06
N ILE A 182 -6.84 -3.23 12.64
CA ILE A 182 -7.10 -1.79 12.56
C ILE A 182 -8.28 -1.47 11.63
N TYR A 183 -8.39 -2.17 10.50
CA TYR A 183 -9.51 -2.02 9.57
C TYR A 183 -10.75 -2.75 10.04
N ASP A 184 -10.65 -3.80 10.86
CA ASP A 184 -11.83 -4.38 11.51
C ASP A 184 -12.46 -3.40 12.50
N GLN A 185 -11.64 -2.59 13.18
CA GLN A 185 -12.12 -1.59 14.14
C GLN A 185 -12.59 -0.28 13.49
N PHE A 186 -11.84 0.24 12.53
CA PHE A 186 -12.07 1.57 11.94
C PHE A 186 -12.61 1.51 10.49
N GLY A 187 -12.88 0.31 9.97
CA GLY A 187 -13.27 0.09 8.57
C GLY A 187 -14.52 0.85 8.17
N ASP A 188 -15.56 0.85 9.01
CA ASP A 188 -16.82 1.56 8.71
C ASP A 188 -16.60 3.07 8.55
N ASP A 189 -15.80 3.68 9.42
CA ASP A 189 -15.45 5.11 9.33
C ASP A 189 -14.58 5.39 8.10
N VAL A 190 -13.60 4.53 7.83
CA VAL A 190 -12.74 4.62 6.63
C VAL A 190 -13.58 4.53 5.36
N ASP A 191 -14.51 3.58 5.28
CA ASP A 191 -15.37 3.36 4.12
C ASP A 191 -16.32 4.54 3.90
N SER A 192 -16.95 5.03 4.97
CA SER A 192 -17.84 6.18 4.95
C SER A 192 -17.11 7.47 4.51
N LEU A 193 -15.96 7.75 5.13
CA LEU A 193 -15.18 8.97 4.86
C LEU A 193 -14.43 8.92 3.53
N SER A 194 -14.16 7.73 2.98
CA SER A 194 -13.50 7.58 1.67
C SER A 194 -14.22 8.33 0.54
N GLN A 195 -15.54 8.44 0.62
CA GLN A 195 -16.39 9.08 -0.38
C GLN A 195 -16.13 10.60 -0.52
N ILE A 196 -15.50 11.22 0.49
CA ILE A 196 -15.11 12.64 0.48
C ILE A 196 -13.95 12.88 -0.50
N PHE A 197 -13.15 11.85 -0.76
CA PHE A 197 -11.93 11.94 -1.56
C PHE A 197 -12.09 11.11 -2.85
N PRO A 198 -12.92 11.53 -3.81
CA PRO A 198 -13.10 10.77 -5.04
C PRO A 198 -11.87 10.89 -5.95
N LEU A 199 -11.52 9.77 -6.59
CA LEU A 199 -10.52 9.75 -7.66
C LEU A 199 -10.96 10.66 -8.80
N ARG A 200 -10.01 11.40 -9.37
CA ARG A 200 -10.24 12.27 -10.54
C ARG A 200 -9.68 11.62 -11.81
N ALA A 201 -10.37 11.83 -12.93
CA ALA A 201 -9.92 11.34 -14.23
C ALA A 201 -8.51 11.87 -14.55
N GLY A 202 -7.60 10.98 -14.95
CA GLY A 202 -6.21 11.31 -15.26
C GLY A 202 -5.31 11.58 -14.05
N GLN A 203 -5.80 11.36 -12.84
CA GLN A 203 -4.98 11.42 -11.64
C GLN A 203 -3.96 10.29 -11.64
N VAL A 204 -2.71 10.61 -11.29
CA VAL A 204 -1.59 9.65 -11.25
C VAL A 204 -1.01 9.48 -9.85
N GLY A 205 -1.42 10.32 -8.90
CA GLY A 205 -1.02 10.18 -7.51
C GLY A 205 -1.88 11.01 -6.57
N CYS A 206 -1.49 11.02 -5.30
CA CYS A 206 -2.03 11.93 -4.32
C CYS A 206 -1.02 12.25 -3.22
N ILE A 207 -1.15 13.45 -2.65
CA ILE A 207 -0.54 13.83 -1.38
C ILE A 207 -1.65 13.84 -0.35
N CYS A 208 -1.55 12.99 0.67
CA CYS A 208 -2.43 13.00 1.83
C CYS A 208 -1.71 13.71 2.98
N ALA A 209 -2.18 14.90 3.35
CA ALA A 209 -1.76 15.56 4.58
C ALA A 209 -2.64 15.04 5.71
N VAL A 210 -2.03 14.38 6.71
CA VAL A 210 -2.72 13.82 7.87
C VAL A 210 -2.06 14.40 9.12
N ALA A 211 -2.75 15.33 9.79
CA ALA A 211 -2.17 16.18 10.82
C ALA A 211 -0.85 16.84 10.33
N GLN A 212 0.29 16.48 10.94
CA GLN A 212 1.62 16.97 10.57
C GLN A 212 2.34 16.11 9.53
N ASP A 213 1.79 14.92 9.22
CA ASP A 213 2.42 13.95 8.33
C ASP A 213 1.98 14.16 6.88
N LEU A 214 2.91 13.94 5.95
CA LEU A 214 2.65 13.97 4.51
C LEU A 214 2.92 12.59 3.92
N PHE A 215 1.89 12.00 3.34
CA PHE A 215 1.97 10.73 2.63
C PHE A 215 1.83 10.99 1.14
N VAL A 216 2.75 10.44 0.34
CA VAL A 216 2.81 10.70 -1.10
C VAL A 216 2.82 9.37 -1.84
N GLU A 217 1.90 9.21 -2.78
CA GLU A 217 1.85 8.08 -3.70
C GLU A 217 1.82 8.59 -5.13
N ILE A 218 2.67 8.04 -6.00
CA ILE A 218 2.78 8.44 -7.41
C ILE A 218 2.93 7.18 -8.26
N PHE A 219 2.09 7.05 -9.27
CA PHE A 219 2.14 6.00 -10.28
C PHE A 219 2.49 6.60 -11.65
N GLY A 220 3.08 5.78 -12.52
CA GLY A 220 3.43 6.23 -13.87
C GLY A 220 2.24 6.35 -14.82
N GLU A 221 1.15 5.64 -14.52
CA GLU A 221 -0.01 5.44 -15.40
C GLU A 221 -1.30 5.58 -14.56
N PRO A 222 -2.29 6.39 -14.98
CA PRO A 222 -3.54 6.59 -14.23
C PRO A 222 -4.28 5.29 -13.92
N GLU A 223 -4.27 4.34 -14.85
CA GLU A 223 -4.96 3.05 -14.73
C GLU A 223 -4.44 2.23 -13.54
N VAL A 224 -3.16 2.39 -13.19
CA VAL A 224 -2.56 1.74 -12.02
C VAL A 224 -3.08 2.41 -10.75
N LEU A 225 -3.15 3.74 -10.70
CA LEU A 225 -3.77 4.42 -9.56
C LEU A 225 -5.25 4.07 -9.46
N GLU A 226 -6.00 4.04 -10.56
CA GLU A 226 -7.43 3.74 -10.58
C GLU A 226 -7.76 2.43 -9.86
N ASP A 227 -7.01 1.37 -10.11
CA ASP A 227 -7.20 0.09 -9.44
C ASP A 227 -6.64 0.07 -8.00
N ARG A 228 -5.64 0.91 -7.69
CA ARG A 228 -5.01 1.01 -6.36
C ARG A 228 -5.66 2.02 -5.42
N TYR A 229 -6.48 2.94 -5.94
CA TYR A 229 -6.80 4.20 -5.27
C TYR A 229 -7.48 3.98 -3.93
N GLU A 230 -8.40 3.03 -3.87
CA GLU A 230 -9.06 2.65 -2.63
C GLU A 230 -8.04 2.26 -1.56
N ASN A 231 -7.10 1.36 -1.88
CA ASN A 231 -6.07 0.93 -0.94
C ASN A 231 -5.11 2.07 -0.55
N VAL A 232 -4.76 2.96 -1.49
CA VAL A 232 -3.93 4.14 -1.22
C VAL A 232 -4.62 5.07 -0.23
N LEU A 233 -5.92 5.35 -0.45
CA LEU A 233 -6.72 6.20 0.42
C LEU A 233 -6.92 5.55 1.79
N ARG A 234 -7.32 4.27 1.85
CA ARG A 234 -7.48 3.50 3.10
C ARG A 234 -6.22 3.55 3.98
N SER A 235 -5.05 3.37 3.35
CA SER A 235 -3.75 3.40 4.02
C SER A 235 -3.49 4.72 4.75
N ALA A 236 -3.91 5.86 4.18
CA ALA A 236 -3.76 7.19 4.77
C ALA A 236 -4.91 7.56 5.71
N LEU A 237 -6.13 7.23 5.32
CA LEU A 237 -7.36 7.59 6.03
C LEU A 237 -7.45 6.89 7.39
N VAL A 238 -6.98 5.64 7.49
CA VAL A 238 -6.92 4.94 8.77
C VAL A 238 -6.01 5.67 9.78
N GLU A 239 -4.94 6.32 9.33
CA GLU A 239 -4.08 7.13 10.22
C GLU A 239 -4.81 8.36 10.74
N ALA A 240 -5.64 8.99 9.91
CA ALA A 240 -6.43 10.15 10.30
C ALA A 240 -7.53 9.78 11.30
N VAL A 241 -8.21 8.64 11.08
CA VAL A 241 -9.30 8.15 11.92
C VAL A 241 -8.79 7.57 13.24
N ALA A 242 -7.72 6.77 13.22
CA ALA A 242 -7.17 6.14 14.41
C ALA A 242 -6.36 7.10 15.30
N HIS A 243 -5.97 8.27 14.77
CA HIS A 243 -5.22 9.30 15.49
C HIS A 243 -5.82 10.72 15.32
N PRO A 244 -7.06 10.95 15.80
CA PRO A 244 -7.77 12.21 15.56
C PRO A 244 -7.17 13.42 16.26
N THR A 245 -6.33 13.20 17.29
CA THR A 245 -5.76 14.24 18.16
C THR A 245 -4.26 14.50 17.93
N ARG A 246 -3.65 14.03 16.83
CA ARG A 246 -2.30 14.50 16.48
C ARG A 246 -2.37 16.01 16.22
N GLU A 247 -1.97 16.79 17.22
CA GLU A 247 -1.93 18.24 17.12
C GLU A 247 -0.97 18.64 16.00
N VAL A 248 -1.42 19.52 15.12
CA VAL A 248 -0.53 20.22 14.19
C VAL A 248 0.33 21.16 15.04
N THR A 249 1.49 20.68 15.48
CA THR A 249 2.51 21.50 16.15
C THR A 249 3.26 22.38 15.16
#